data_AF-A0A3C1V868-F1
#
_entry.id   AF-A0A3C1V868-F1
#
_cell.length_a   1.000
_cell.length_b   1.000
_cell.length_c   1.000
_cell.angle_alpha   90.00
_cell.angle_beta   90.00
_cell.angle_gamma   90.00
#
_symmetry.space_group_name_H-M   'P 1'
#
loop_
_entity.id
_entity.type
_entity.pdbx_description
1 polymer ?
#
loop_
_entity_poly.entity_id
_entity_poly.type
_entity_poly.pdbx_seq_one_letter_code
_entity_poly.pdbx_strand_id
1 'polypeptide(L)' 'EALRRLVNWCQPKRVIGIGKFAEGRALAALGKTNRAIGTILHPSPASPAANRGWQAQAEKQLR' A
#
# COMPACT_ATOMS: atom_id res chain seq x y z
N GLU A 1 -0.65 16.06 5.37
CA GLU A 1 0.34 16.74 4.52
C GLU A 1 1.64 15.96 4.25
N ALA A 2 2.28 15.36 5.26
CA ALA A 2 3.58 14.68 5.09
C ALA A 2 3.64 13.67 3.92
N LEU A 3 2.61 12.83 3.73
CA LEU A 3 2.58 11.85 2.64
C LEU A 3 2.60 12.51 1.25
N ARG A 4 1.83 13.59 1.03
CA ARG A 4 1.84 14.34 -0.24
C ARG A 4 3.24 14.86 -0.55
N ARG A 5 3.88 15.47 0.45
CA ARG A 5 5.25 16.00 0.34
C ARG A 5 6.26 14.91 -0.02
N LEU A 6 6.21 13.76 0.67
CA LEU A 6 7.11 12.65 0.41
C LEU A 6 6.93 12.08 -1.01
N VAL A 7 5.68 11.87 -1.43
CA VAL A 7 5.37 11.34 -2.76
C VAL A 7 5.79 12.33 -3.87
N ASN A 8 5.63 13.63 -3.64
CA ASN A 8 6.09 14.66 -4.57
C ASN A 8 7.63 14.75 -4.63
N TRP A 9 8.33 14.45 -3.55
CA TRP A 9 9.79 14.46 -3.54
C TRP A 9 10.38 13.17 -4.13
N CYS A 10 9.94 11.99 -3.65
CA CYS A 10 10.43 10.69 -4.12
C CYS A 10 10.06 10.37 -5.57
N GLN A 11 9.00 11.01 -6.09
CA GLN A 11 8.45 10.73 -7.42
C GLN A 11 8.26 9.21 -7.71
N PRO A 12 7.63 8.43 -6.81
CA PRO A 12 7.52 6.98 -7.00
C PRO A 12 6.58 6.65 -8.16
N LYS A 13 6.88 5.56 -8.89
CA LYS A 13 5.99 5.03 -9.93
C LYS A 13 4.67 4.50 -9.36
N ARG A 14 4.72 3.92 -8.16
CA ARG A 14 3.55 3.38 -7.45
C ARG A 14 3.62 3.65 -5.95
N VAL A 15 2.48 3.73 -5.29
CA VAL A 15 2.36 3.77 -3.83
C VAL A 15 1.60 2.52 -3.39
N ILE A 16 2.19 1.72 -2.51
CA ILE A 16 1.60 0.47 -2.03
C ILE A 16 1.24 0.62 -0.55
N GLY A 17 -0.06 0.56 -0.25
CA GLY A 17 -0.54 0.45 1.12
C GLY A 17 -0.28 -0.94 1.69
N ILE A 18 0.14 -1.00 2.95
CA ILE A 18 0.18 -2.26 3.70
C ILE A 18 -1.19 -2.42 4.37
N GLY A 19 -2.06 -3.21 3.75
CA GLY A 19 -3.47 -3.34 4.13
C GLY A 19 -4.38 -2.23 3.59
N LYS A 20 -5.69 -2.54 3.58
CA LYS A 20 -6.74 -1.69 3.01
C LYS A 20 -6.86 -0.32 3.65
N PHE A 21 -6.55 -0.21 4.95
CA PHE A 21 -6.53 1.08 5.62
C PHE A 21 -5.49 2.02 5.00
N ALA A 22 -4.25 1.56 4.83
CA ALA A 22 -3.17 2.38 4.28
C ALA A 22 -3.47 2.81 2.83
N GLU A 23 -4.03 1.92 2.01
CA GLU A 23 -4.51 2.24 0.66
C GLU A 23 -5.57 3.36 0.69
N GLY A 24 -6.60 3.23 1.53
CA GLY A 24 -7.63 4.25 1.68
C GLY A 24 -7.08 5.59 2.14
N ARG A 25 -6.12 5.60 3.08
CA ARG A 25 -5.44 6.83 3.50
C ARG A 25 -4.59 7.43 2.40
N ALA A 26 -3.89 6.62 1.60
CA ALA A 26 -3.11 7.09 0.46
C ALA A 26 -4.03 7.70 -0.62
N LEU A 27 -5.15 7.05 -0.95
CA LEU A 27 -6.15 7.59 -1.88
C LEU A 27 -6.71 8.93 -1.40
N ALA A 28 -7.13 9.01 -0.14
CA ALA A 28 -7.66 10.26 0.44
C ALA A 28 -6.59 11.37 0.47
N ALA A 29 -5.35 11.02 0.79
CA ALA A 29 -4.26 11.97 0.92
C ALA A 29 -3.61 12.36 -0.40
N LEU A 30 -3.72 11.57 -1.48
CA LEU A 30 -3.11 11.92 -2.77
C LEU A 30 -4.15 12.42 -3.78
N GLY A 31 -5.43 12.10 -3.58
CA GLY A 31 -6.51 12.53 -4.45
C GLY A 31 -6.31 12.05 -5.89
N LYS A 32 -6.67 12.88 -6.87
CA LYS A 32 -6.40 12.60 -8.29
C LYS A 32 -4.89 12.69 -8.52
N THR A 33 -4.27 11.56 -8.86
CA THR A 33 -2.85 11.45 -9.17
C THR A 33 -2.65 10.47 -10.33
N ASN A 34 -1.63 10.70 -11.15
CA ASN A 34 -1.25 9.77 -12.22
C ASN A 34 -0.44 8.57 -11.69
N ARG A 35 -0.16 8.52 -10.38
CA ARG A 35 0.57 7.42 -9.75
C ARG A 35 -0.39 6.28 -9.46
N ALA A 36 0.04 5.05 -9.73
CA ALA A 36 -0.73 3.88 -9.34
C ALA A 36 -0.72 3.72 -7.81
N ILE A 37 -1.90 3.60 -7.20
CA ILE A 37 -2.06 3.31 -5.78
C ILE A 37 -2.69 1.92 -5.67
N GLY A 38 -2.09 1.05 -4.86
CA GLY A 38 -2.60 -0.29 -4.58
C GLY A 38 -2.30 -0.72 -3.16
N THR A 39 -2.52 -2.00 -2.87
CA THR A 39 -2.27 -2.57 -1.55
C THR A 39 -1.72 -3.98 -1.64
N ILE A 40 -0.93 -4.36 -0.63
CA ILE A 40 -0.68 -5.76 -0.30
C ILE A 40 -1.39 -6.11 1.01
N LEU A 41 -1.48 -7.41 1.32
CA LEU A 41 -1.98 -7.90 2.59
C LEU A 41 -1.15 -7.31 3.74
N HIS A 42 -1.80 -6.95 4.84
CA HIS A 42 -1.10 -6.51 6.04
C HIS A 42 -0.48 -7.71 6.77
N PRO A 43 0.75 -7.62 7.30
CA PRO A 43 1.46 -8.75 7.93
C PRO A 43 0.98 -9.09 9.36
N SER A 44 0.04 -8.33 9.91
CA SER A 44 -0.42 -8.51 11.30
C SER A 44 -0.95 -9.93 11.54
N PRO A 45 -0.59 -10.56 12.68
CA PRO A 45 -1.09 -11.88 13.05
C PRO A 45 -2.60 -11.90 13.32
N ALA A 46 -3.23 -10.72 13.47
CA ALA A 46 -4.68 -10.61 13.57
C ALA A 46 -5.42 -11.03 12.27
N SER A 47 -4.72 -11.13 11.13
CA SER A 47 -5.29 -11.61 9.87
C SER A 47 -5.01 -13.11 9.70
N PRO A 48 -6.05 -13.97 9.66
CA PRO A 48 -5.86 -15.40 9.37
C PRO A 48 -5.17 -15.64 8.02
N ALA A 49 -5.37 -14.75 7.03
CA ALA A 49 -4.70 -14.85 5.74
C ALA A 49 -3.19 -14.63 5.85
N ALA A 50 -2.75 -13.69 6.69
CA ALA A 50 -1.33 -13.41 6.90
C ALA A 50 -0.62 -14.59 7.58
N ASN A 51 -1.32 -15.27 8.50
CA ASN A 51 -0.80 -16.45 9.19
C ASN A 51 -0.60 -17.66 8.26
N ARG A 52 -1.22 -17.69 7.08
CA ARG A 52 -1.07 -18.74 6.06
C ARG A 52 0.04 -18.41 5.04
N GLY A 53 1.16 -17.88 5.52
CA GLY A 53 2.30 -17.52 4.67
C GLY A 53 2.14 -16.16 3.99
N TRP A 54 2.32 -15.09 4.77
CA TRP A 54 2.21 -13.71 4.30
C TRP A 54 3.14 -13.38 3.12
N GLN A 55 4.43 -13.77 3.19
CA GLN A 55 5.41 -13.41 2.17
C GLN A 55 5.00 -13.88 0.77
N ALA A 56 4.66 -15.16 0.61
CA ALA A 56 4.26 -15.72 -0.68
C ALA A 56 3.00 -15.05 -1.25
N GLN A 57 2.09 -14.58 -0.38
CA GLN A 57 0.89 -13.85 -0.80
C GLN A 57 1.22 -12.41 -1.22
N ALA A 58 2.05 -11.72 -0.45
CA ALA A 58 2.51 -10.37 -0.77
C ALA A 58 3.31 -10.34 -2.09
N GLU A 59 4.19 -11.32 -2.32
CA GLU A 59 4.93 -11.46 -3.57
C GLU A 59 3.99 -11.64 -4.77
N LYS A 60 2.94 -12.46 -4.65
CA LYS A 60 1.92 -12.62 -5.70
C LYS A 60 1.15 -11.32 -5.98
N GLN A 61 0.94 -10.47 -4.97
CA GLN A 61 0.25 -9.18 -5.11
C GLN A 61 1.13 -8.07 -5.69
N LEU A 62 2.46 -8.24 -5.63
CA LEU A 62 3.43 -7.27 -6.15
C LEU A 62 3.85 -7.53 -7.60
N ARG A 63 3.67 -8.78 -8.08
CA ARG A 63 3.81 -9.16 -9.49
C ARG A 63 2.75 -8.43 -10.33
#